data_AF-A0A2V7CCQ0-F1
#
_entry.id   AF-A0A2V7CCQ0-F1
#
_cell.length_a   1.000
_cell.length_b   1.000
_cell.length_c   1.000
_cell.angle_alpha   90.00
_cell.angle_beta   90.00
_cell.angle_gamma   90.00
#
_symmetry.space_group_name_H-M   'P 1'
#
loop_
_entity.id
_entity.type
_entity.pdbx_description
1 polymer ?
#
loop_
_entity_poly.entity_id
_entity_poly.type
_entity_poly.pdbx_seq_one_letter_code
_entity_poly.pdbx_strand_id
1 'polypeptide(L)'
;MSKTTAPSALKRRAPRAWKIADSPLRYRAMDNARPFAGIEVVEFGQFIAVPFCAQILAEGGAHVIKVESVEGDPVRQLAPLAPGESRHFISRNRGKHSLPLDLHHPSAARIVERLLARADVVLTNFRPGLAAELGLDWPTLAPRHPRAAGCRTGCRRAVRTRSPTTCAR
;
A
#
# COMPACT_ATOMS: atom_id res chain seq x y z
N MET A 1 51.17 34.90 31.63
CA MET A 1 50.98 34.09 30.41
C MET A 1 49.81 33.14 30.63
N SER A 2 48.63 33.45 30.12
CA SER A 2 47.63 32.43 29.78
C SER A 2 46.76 33.01 28.66
N LYS A 3 46.79 32.39 27.48
CA LYS A 3 45.92 32.72 26.35
C LYS A 3 44.74 31.76 26.43
N THR A 4 43.61 32.22 26.94
CA THR A 4 42.34 31.49 26.83
C THR A 4 41.73 31.82 25.48
N THR A 5 41.79 30.88 24.54
CA THR A 5 41.15 31.00 23.23
C THR A 5 39.65 30.70 23.37
N ALA A 6 38.80 31.67 23.04
CA ALA A 6 37.35 31.47 22.98
C ALA A 6 36.97 30.52 21.81
N PRO A 7 35.91 29.70 21.93
CA PRO A 7 35.46 28.84 20.84
C PRO A 7 34.84 29.70 19.73
N SER A 8 35.18 29.39 18.47
CA SER A 8 34.63 30.09 17.31
C SER A 8 33.12 29.81 17.18
N ALA A 9 32.34 30.88 17.13
CA ALA A 9 30.90 30.80 16.93
C ALA A 9 30.61 30.17 15.55
N LEU A 10 30.02 28.97 15.55
CA LEU A 10 29.50 28.33 14.35
C LEU A 10 28.41 29.26 13.77
N LYS A 11 28.71 29.93 12.64
CA LYS A 11 27.76 30.82 11.96
C LYS A 11 26.54 29.99 11.55
N ARG A 12 25.42 30.16 12.28
CA ARG A 12 24.11 29.62 11.89
C ARG A 12 23.76 30.23 10.53
N ARG A 13 23.83 29.42 9.48
CA ARG A 13 23.33 29.80 8.17
C ARG A 13 21.82 29.94 8.31
N ALA A 14 21.29 31.14 8.05
CA ALA A 14 19.84 31.38 8.05
C ALA A 14 19.16 30.34 7.13
N PRO A 15 17.98 29.82 7.49
CA PRO A 15 17.24 28.94 6.59
C PRO A 15 17.02 29.71 5.29
N ARG A 16 17.41 29.12 4.16
CA ARG A 16 17.07 29.70 2.85
C ARG A 16 15.55 29.74 2.78
N ALA A 17 14.99 30.94 2.93
CA ALA A 17 13.58 31.18 2.69
C ALA A 17 13.31 30.76 1.24
N TRP A 18 12.65 29.62 1.09
CA TRP A 18 12.09 29.18 -0.17
C TRP A 18 11.00 30.21 -0.51
N LYS A 19 11.35 31.19 -1.33
CA LYS A 19 10.38 32.16 -1.84
C LYS A 19 9.46 31.41 -2.79
N ILE A 20 8.30 30.97 -2.30
CA ILE A 20 7.15 30.72 -3.20
C ILE A 20 6.63 32.10 -3.58
N ALA A 21 7.22 32.70 -4.61
CA ALA A 21 6.57 33.79 -5.32
C ALA A 21 6.01 33.18 -6.61
N ASP A 22 4.68 33.24 -6.73
CA ASP A 22 3.94 33.25 -7.99
C ASP A 22 3.93 31.97 -8.84
N SER A 23 3.68 30.80 -8.22
CA SER A 23 3.25 29.64 -9.00
C SER A 23 1.75 29.75 -9.32
N PRO A 24 1.33 29.69 -10.60
CA PRO A 24 -0.07 29.74 -11.01
C PRO A 24 -0.85 28.47 -10.67
N LEU A 25 -0.23 27.51 -9.97
CA LEU A 25 -0.93 26.45 -9.25
C LEU A 25 -1.63 27.09 -8.04
N ARG A 26 -2.68 27.85 -8.34
CA ARG A 26 -3.76 28.09 -7.40
C ARG A 26 -4.12 26.71 -6.86
N TYR A 27 -3.79 26.45 -5.60
CA TYR A 27 -4.54 25.51 -4.80
C TYR A 27 -5.96 26.07 -4.81
N ARG A 28 -6.72 25.74 -5.87
CA ARG A 28 -8.17 25.81 -5.84
C ARG A 28 -8.48 25.13 -4.53
N ALA A 29 -9.09 25.86 -3.60
CA ALA A 29 -9.74 25.24 -2.46
C ALA A 29 -10.43 24.02 -3.04
N MET A 30 -9.95 22.83 -2.67
CA MET A 30 -10.61 21.61 -3.09
C MET A 30 -11.98 21.74 -2.44
N ASP A 31 -12.97 22.20 -3.20
CA ASP A 31 -14.37 21.85 -2.98
C ASP A 31 -14.34 20.39 -2.51
N ASN A 32 -15.08 20.04 -1.44
CA ASN A 32 -15.22 18.74 -0.74
C ASN A 32 -15.28 17.47 -1.63
N ALA A 33 -14.40 17.37 -2.62
CA ALA A 33 -14.36 16.45 -3.71
C ALA A 33 -13.52 15.32 -3.21
N ARG A 34 -14.22 14.22 -2.92
CA ARG A 34 -13.63 12.92 -2.69
C ARG A 34 -13.08 12.44 -4.04
N PRO A 35 -11.78 12.57 -4.33
CA PRO A 35 -11.22 12.36 -5.67
C PRO A 35 -11.39 10.92 -6.18
N PHE A 36 -11.65 9.97 -5.28
CA PHE A 36 -11.87 8.57 -5.59
C PHE A 36 -13.32 8.13 -5.31
N ALA A 37 -14.26 9.08 -5.18
CA ALA A 37 -15.67 8.76 -5.05
C ALA A 37 -16.15 7.92 -6.24
N GLY A 38 -16.89 6.85 -5.94
CA GLY A 38 -17.43 5.92 -6.94
C GLY A 38 -16.44 4.85 -7.42
N ILE A 39 -15.20 4.85 -6.93
CA ILE A 39 -14.22 3.81 -7.22
C ILE A 39 -14.37 2.64 -6.25
N GLU A 40 -14.48 1.43 -6.78
CA GLU A 40 -14.54 0.18 -6.01
C GLU A 40 -13.14 -0.48 -5.95
N VAL A 41 -12.65 -0.73 -4.74
CA VAL A 41 -11.30 -1.27 -4.51
C VAL A 41 -11.39 -2.58 -3.72
N VAL A 42 -10.72 -3.62 -4.22
CA VAL A 42 -10.55 -4.89 -3.51
C VAL A 42 -9.08 -5.05 -3.11
N GLU A 43 -8.85 -5.15 -1.80
CA GLU A 43 -7.52 -5.22 -1.19
C GLU A 43 -7.28 -6.62 -0.60
N PHE A 44 -6.33 -7.37 -1.16
CA PHE A 44 -5.83 -8.64 -0.61
C PHE A 44 -4.48 -8.46 0.13
N GLY A 45 -4.11 -7.22 0.43
CA GLY A 45 -2.82 -6.90 1.01
C GLY A 45 -2.75 -7.18 2.50
N GLN A 46 -1.54 -7.46 2.96
CA GLN A 46 -1.21 -7.59 4.39
C GLN A 46 -0.12 -6.61 4.79
N PHE A 47 0.02 -6.36 6.09
CA PHE A 47 1.06 -5.51 6.67
C PHE A 47 0.92 -4.01 6.39
N ILE A 48 1.78 -3.44 5.53
CA ILE A 48 1.97 -1.98 5.45
C ILE A 48 1.69 -1.43 4.06
N ALA A 49 2.43 -1.85 3.03
CA ALA A 49 2.46 -1.14 1.76
C ALA A 49 1.09 -1.06 1.05
N VAL A 50 0.44 -2.21 0.84
CA VAL A 50 -0.90 -2.26 0.25
C VAL A 50 -1.95 -1.68 1.19
N PRO A 51 -2.02 -2.04 2.48
CA PRO A 51 -2.98 -1.42 3.39
C PRO A 51 -2.88 0.10 3.42
N PHE A 52 -1.67 0.67 3.41
CA PHE A 52 -1.49 2.11 3.37
C PHE A 52 -1.98 2.73 2.06
N CYS A 53 -1.70 2.10 0.91
CA CYS A 53 -2.23 2.56 -0.38
C CYS A 53 -3.76 2.54 -0.42
N ALA A 54 -4.38 1.43 0.00
CA ALA A 54 -5.83 1.31 0.05
C ALA A 54 -6.46 2.30 1.03
N GLN A 55 -5.78 2.64 2.12
CA GLN A 55 -6.26 3.65 3.06
C GLN A 55 -6.33 5.03 2.42
N ILE A 56 -5.32 5.43 1.66
CA ILE A 56 -5.32 6.72 0.94
C ILE A 56 -6.50 6.76 -0.05
N LEU A 57 -6.78 5.64 -0.73
CA LEU A 57 -7.93 5.53 -1.63
C LEU A 57 -9.25 5.69 -0.86
N ALA A 58 -9.40 5.02 0.28
CA ALA A 58 -10.58 5.15 1.15
C ALA A 58 -10.77 6.58 1.67
N GLU A 59 -9.69 7.25 2.09
CA GLU A 59 -9.73 8.64 2.56
C GLU A 59 -10.11 9.62 1.45
N GLY A 60 -9.72 9.33 0.20
CA GLY A 60 -10.22 10.04 -0.97
C GLY A 60 -11.62 9.63 -1.42
N GLY A 61 -12.31 8.76 -0.67
CA GLY A 61 -13.72 8.40 -0.84
C GLY A 61 -14.00 7.16 -1.69
N ALA A 62 -12.99 6.35 -2.00
CA ALA A 62 -13.20 5.05 -2.62
C ALA A 62 -13.92 4.09 -1.65
N HIS A 63 -14.72 3.18 -2.19
CA HIS A 63 -15.25 2.05 -1.43
C HIS A 63 -14.21 0.93 -1.43
N VAL A 64 -13.62 0.66 -0.26
CA VAL A 64 -12.50 -0.28 -0.13
C VAL A 64 -12.91 -1.49 0.71
N ILE A 65 -12.82 -2.68 0.10
CA ILE A 65 -13.04 -3.97 0.76
C ILE A 65 -11.69 -4.66 0.94
N LYS A 66 -11.26 -4.81 2.19
CA LYS A 66 -10.11 -5.63 2.58
C LYS A 66 -10.55 -7.07 2.76
N VAL A 67 -10.02 -7.96 1.93
CA VAL A 67 -10.16 -9.40 2.10
C VAL A 67 -8.95 -9.89 2.90
N GLU A 68 -9.20 -10.47 4.07
CA GLU A 68 -8.18 -10.98 4.97
C GLU A 68 -8.53 -12.40 5.43
N SER A 69 -7.58 -13.12 6.02
CA SER A 69 -7.85 -14.46 6.56
C SER A 69 -8.87 -14.40 7.70
N VAL A 70 -9.43 -15.55 8.08
CA VAL A 70 -10.41 -15.64 9.18
C VAL A 70 -9.80 -15.17 10.50
N GLU A 71 -8.51 -15.39 10.70
CA GLU A 71 -7.72 -14.91 11.85
C GLU A 71 -7.37 -13.42 11.75
N GLY A 72 -7.62 -12.80 10.60
CA GLY A 72 -7.32 -11.41 10.28
C GLY A 72 -5.87 -11.17 9.83
N ASP A 73 -5.61 -9.94 9.38
CA ASP A 73 -4.26 -9.47 9.03
C ASP A 73 -3.31 -9.66 10.22
N PRO A 74 -2.11 -10.27 10.05
CA PRO A 74 -1.14 -10.47 11.12
C PRO A 74 -0.83 -9.22 11.95
N VAL A 75 -0.94 -8.02 11.36
CA VAL A 75 -0.74 -6.76 12.09
C VAL A 75 -1.78 -6.49 13.17
N ARG A 76 -2.95 -7.14 13.16
CA ARG A 76 -3.95 -7.07 14.23
C ARG A 76 -3.43 -7.62 15.56
N GLN A 77 -2.42 -8.50 15.52
CA GLN A 77 -1.80 -9.08 16.71
C GLN A 77 -0.56 -8.30 17.19
N LEU A 78 -0.09 -7.31 16.42
CA LEU A 78 1.09 -6.52 16.78
C LEU A 78 0.71 -5.36 17.69
N ALA A 79 1.15 -5.39 18.95
CA ALA A 79 0.81 -4.40 19.98
C ALA A 79 -0.72 -4.17 20.07
N PRO A 80 -1.47 -5.21 20.47
CA PRO A 80 -2.93 -5.18 20.49
C PRO A 80 -3.43 -4.12 21.47
N LEU A 81 -4.52 -3.46 21.10
CA LEU A 81 -5.24 -2.49 21.94
C LEU A 81 -6.56 -3.08 22.44
N ALA A 82 -7.17 -3.96 21.65
CA ALA A 82 -8.38 -4.71 21.99
C ALA A 82 -8.38 -6.05 21.24
N PRO A 83 -9.28 -7.00 21.55
CA PRO A 83 -9.40 -8.24 20.79
C PRO A 83 -9.58 -7.97 19.29
N GLY A 84 -8.67 -8.48 18.47
CA GLY A 84 -8.70 -8.32 17.00
C GLY A 84 -8.26 -6.95 16.48
N GLU A 85 -7.90 -6.00 17.36
CA GLU A 85 -7.57 -4.63 16.99
C GLU A 85 -6.23 -4.18 17.56
N SER A 86 -5.41 -3.57 16.71
CA SER A 86 -4.10 -3.04 17.09
C SER A 86 -3.88 -1.62 16.61
N ARG A 87 -2.94 -0.91 17.25
CA ARG A 87 -2.51 0.42 16.79
C ARG A 87 -2.06 0.38 15.32
N HIS A 88 -1.35 -0.69 14.93
CA HIS A 88 -0.82 -0.83 13.58
C HIS A 88 -1.92 -1.06 12.55
N PHE A 89 -2.94 -1.84 12.90
CA PHE A 89 -4.08 -2.13 12.04
C PHE A 89 -4.98 -0.91 11.88
N ILE A 90 -5.43 -0.31 13.00
CA ILE A 90 -6.34 0.84 13.00
C ILE A 90 -5.76 2.01 12.19
N SER A 91 -4.46 2.30 12.36
CA SER A 91 -3.83 3.42 11.68
C SER A 91 -3.77 3.26 10.15
N ARG A 92 -3.93 2.02 9.64
CA ARG A 92 -3.76 1.65 8.22
C ARG A 92 -5.02 1.13 7.53
N ASN A 93 -6.09 0.91 8.29
CA ASN A 93 -7.31 0.28 7.77
C ASN A 93 -8.60 1.05 8.13
N ARG A 94 -8.47 2.26 8.68
CA ARG A 94 -9.63 3.15 8.87
C ARG A 94 -10.32 3.45 7.54
N GLY A 95 -11.65 3.52 7.57
CA GLY A 95 -12.48 3.83 6.40
C GLY A 95 -12.68 2.66 5.43
N LYS A 96 -12.17 1.47 5.73
CA LYS A 96 -12.34 0.27 4.91
C LYS A 96 -13.38 -0.68 5.51
N HIS A 97 -13.98 -1.49 4.64
CA HIS A 97 -14.74 -2.67 5.03
C HIS A 97 -13.80 -3.88 5.12
N SER A 98 -13.99 -4.73 6.11
CA SER A 98 -13.24 -5.99 6.26
C SER A 98 -14.14 -7.18 5.93
N LEU A 99 -13.62 -8.10 5.13
CA LEU A 99 -14.22 -9.39 4.82
C LEU A 99 -13.22 -10.50 5.19
N PRO A 100 -13.41 -11.17 6.34
CA PRO A 100 -12.70 -12.39 6.67
C PRO A 100 -13.12 -13.50 5.70
N LEU A 101 -12.15 -14.06 4.97
CA LEU A 101 -12.36 -15.10 3.97
C LEU A 101 -11.13 -15.99 3.88
N ASP A 102 -11.31 -17.30 4.11
CA ASP A 102 -10.30 -18.30 3.76
C ASP A 102 -10.30 -18.50 2.24
N LEU A 103 -9.24 -18.04 1.56
CA LEU A 103 -9.08 -18.13 0.12
C LEU A 103 -8.85 -19.56 -0.39
N HIS A 104 -8.50 -20.50 0.49
CA HIS A 104 -8.36 -21.92 0.14
C HIS A 104 -9.69 -22.68 0.22
N HIS A 105 -10.71 -22.10 0.83
CA HIS A 105 -12.01 -22.73 0.91
C HIS A 105 -12.62 -22.89 -0.50
N PRO A 106 -13.19 -24.06 -0.88
CA PRO A 106 -13.70 -24.30 -2.23
C PRO A 106 -14.73 -23.29 -2.75
N SER A 107 -15.48 -22.67 -1.83
CA SER A 107 -16.48 -21.64 -2.17
C SER A 107 -15.92 -20.21 -2.27
N ALA A 108 -14.66 -19.98 -1.85
CA ALA A 108 -14.07 -18.65 -1.81
C ALA A 108 -13.91 -18.05 -3.21
N ALA A 109 -13.55 -18.88 -4.19
CA ALA A 109 -13.40 -18.46 -5.59
C ALA A 109 -14.65 -17.74 -6.12
N ARG A 110 -15.86 -18.23 -5.77
CA ARG A 110 -17.12 -17.61 -6.19
C ARG A 110 -17.35 -16.24 -5.53
N ILE A 111 -16.93 -16.08 -4.27
CA ILE A 111 -17.07 -14.82 -3.54
C ILE A 111 -16.08 -13.79 -4.10
N VAL A 112 -14.82 -14.20 -4.25
CA VAL A 112 -13.75 -13.40 -4.85
C VAL A 112 -14.14 -12.94 -6.24
N GLU A 113 -14.69 -13.83 -7.07
CA GLU A 113 -15.13 -13.46 -8.42
C GLU A 113 -16.19 -12.36 -8.43
N ARG A 114 -17.17 -12.44 -7.51
CA ARG A 114 -18.22 -11.42 -7.40
C ARG A 114 -17.69 -10.07 -6.93
N LEU A 115 -16.67 -10.07 -6.07
CA LEU A 115 -15.99 -8.86 -5.64
C LEU A 115 -15.22 -8.25 -6.82
N LEU A 116 -14.42 -9.07 -7.51
CA LEU A 116 -13.60 -8.63 -8.64
C LEU A 116 -14.41 -8.15 -9.83
N ALA A 117 -15.59 -8.73 -10.08
CA ALA A 117 -16.50 -8.30 -11.13
C ALA A 117 -16.98 -6.84 -10.99
N ARG A 118 -16.90 -6.29 -9.77
CA ARG A 118 -17.28 -4.90 -9.47
C ARG A 118 -16.08 -3.99 -9.22
N ALA A 119 -14.87 -4.56 -9.08
CA ALA A 119 -13.69 -3.83 -8.69
C ALA A 119 -13.13 -3.01 -9.87
N ASP A 120 -12.84 -1.74 -9.60
CA ASP A 120 -12.06 -0.89 -10.51
C ASP A 120 -10.57 -0.96 -10.16
N VAL A 121 -10.21 -1.31 -8.92
CA VAL A 121 -8.82 -1.46 -8.49
C VAL A 121 -8.65 -2.74 -7.67
N VAL A 122 -7.61 -3.52 -7.99
CA VAL A 122 -7.22 -4.71 -7.21
C VAL A 122 -5.82 -4.53 -6.67
N LEU A 123 -5.67 -4.62 -5.34
CA LEU A 123 -4.40 -4.46 -4.65
C LEU A 123 -3.94 -5.76 -3.99
N THR A 124 -2.69 -6.17 -4.23
CA THR A 124 -2.09 -7.37 -3.60
C THR A 124 -0.61 -7.19 -3.30
N ASN A 125 -0.13 -7.82 -2.24
CA ASN A 125 1.30 -7.95 -1.94
C ASN A 125 1.71 -9.40 -1.65
N PHE A 126 0.98 -10.37 -2.21
CA PHE A 126 1.35 -11.78 -2.07
C PHE A 126 2.73 -12.06 -2.65
N ARG A 127 3.42 -13.04 -2.04
CA ARG A 127 4.66 -13.59 -2.57
C ARG A 127 4.45 -14.10 -4.01
N PRO A 128 5.48 -14.03 -4.87
CA PRO A 128 5.44 -14.69 -6.17
C PRO A 128 5.01 -16.16 -6.03
N GLY A 129 4.19 -16.65 -6.95
CA GLY A 129 3.59 -17.99 -6.89
C GLY A 129 2.20 -18.00 -6.25
N LEU A 130 2.07 -17.50 -5.00
CA LEU A 130 0.78 -17.58 -4.28
C LEU A 130 -0.35 -16.84 -4.99
N ALA A 131 -0.07 -15.66 -5.55
CA ALA A 131 -1.09 -14.94 -6.31
C ALA A 131 -1.53 -15.69 -7.57
N ALA A 132 -0.64 -16.46 -8.21
CA ALA A 132 -1.03 -17.25 -9.38
C ALA A 132 -1.82 -18.50 -8.97
N GLU A 133 -1.42 -19.15 -7.87
CA GLU A 133 -2.16 -20.27 -7.26
C GLU A 133 -3.60 -19.86 -6.91
N LEU A 134 -3.79 -18.66 -6.38
CA LEU A 134 -5.10 -18.11 -6.03
C LEU A 134 -5.84 -17.47 -7.22
N GLY A 135 -5.23 -17.42 -8.42
CA GLY A 135 -5.80 -16.74 -9.59
C GLY A 135 -5.94 -15.21 -9.46
N LEU A 136 -5.17 -14.61 -8.55
CA LEU A 136 -5.13 -13.18 -8.21
C LEU A 136 -3.91 -12.46 -8.80
N ASP A 137 -3.23 -13.07 -9.76
CA ASP A 137 -2.16 -12.43 -10.52
C ASP A 137 -2.70 -11.70 -11.76
N TRP A 138 -1.98 -10.66 -12.16
CA TRP A 138 -2.45 -9.78 -13.21
C TRP A 138 -2.69 -10.47 -14.57
N PRO A 139 -1.82 -11.40 -15.04
CA PRO A 139 -2.10 -12.18 -16.24
C PRO A 139 -3.43 -12.94 -16.22
N THR A 140 -3.86 -13.44 -15.04
CA THR A 140 -5.14 -14.14 -14.86
C THR A 140 -6.31 -13.17 -14.75
N LEU A 141 -6.14 -12.06 -14.03
CA LEU A 141 -7.20 -11.08 -13.75
C LEU A 141 -7.54 -10.19 -14.95
N ALA A 142 -6.54 -9.70 -15.69
CA ALA A 142 -6.74 -8.69 -16.73
C ALA A 142 -7.69 -9.13 -17.86
N PRO A 143 -7.62 -10.38 -18.38
CA PRO A 143 -8.57 -10.84 -19.40
C PRO A 143 -10.01 -10.98 -18.88
N ARG A 144 -10.19 -11.24 -17.58
CA ARG A 144 -11.51 -11.51 -16.96
C ARG A 144 -12.18 -10.23 -16.46
N HIS A 145 -11.39 -9.24 -16.07
CA HIS A 145 -11.84 -7.98 -15.50
C HIS A 145 -11.18 -6.80 -16.22
N PRO A 146 -11.56 -6.53 -17.49
CA PRO A 146 -10.90 -5.50 -18.31
C PRO A 146 -11.09 -4.07 -17.79
N ARG A 147 -12.06 -3.84 -16.89
CA ARG A 147 -12.31 -2.56 -16.21
C ARG A 147 -11.37 -2.31 -15.03
N ALA A 148 -10.82 -3.37 -14.44
CA ALA A 148 -10.00 -3.26 -13.25
C ALA A 148 -8.59 -2.76 -13.62
N ALA A 149 -7.97 -2.01 -12.73
CA ALA A 149 -6.54 -1.74 -12.72
C ALA A 149 -5.87 -2.58 -11.61
N GLY A 150 -4.85 -3.34 -11.97
CA GLY A 150 -4.08 -4.14 -11.02
C GLY A 150 -2.85 -3.41 -10.49
N CYS A 151 -2.66 -3.39 -9.18
CA CYS A 151 -1.41 -2.95 -8.56
C CYS A 151 -0.89 -4.02 -7.60
N ARG A 152 0.33 -4.50 -7.87
CA ARG A 152 1.05 -5.42 -6.99
C ARG A 152 2.25 -4.72 -6.38
N THR A 153 2.31 -4.65 -5.06
CA THR A 153 3.54 -4.24 -4.36
C THR A 153 4.31 -5.47 -3.93
N GLY A 154 5.56 -5.63 -4.37
CA GLY A 154 6.42 -6.72 -3.93
C GLY A 154 7.89 -6.37 -4.16
N CYS A 155 8.73 -6.66 -3.16
CA CYS A 155 10.17 -6.53 -3.29
C CYS A 155 10.65 -7.52 -4.36
N ARG A 156 11.08 -7.03 -5.53
CA ARG A 156 11.87 -7.85 -6.46
C ARG A 156 13.23 -8.09 -5.82
N ARG A 157 13.38 -9.13 -4.99
CA ARG A 157 14.72 -9.71 -4.78
C ARG A 157 14.99 -10.71 -5.88
N ALA A 158 15.17 -10.21 -7.10
CA ALA A 158 15.96 -10.93 -8.10
C ALA A 158 17.44 -10.73 -7.72
N VAL A 159 17.91 -11.40 -6.67
CA VAL A 159 19.34 -11.68 -6.58
C VAL A 159 19.58 -12.77 -7.61
N ARG A 160 19.84 -12.36 -8.86
CA ARG A 160 20.79 -13.12 -9.67
C ARG A 160 22.10 -13.03 -8.89
N THR A 161 22.45 -14.09 -8.20
CA THR A 161 23.84 -14.28 -7.77
C THR A 161 24.67 -14.28 -9.05
N ARG A 162 25.30 -13.13 -9.35
CA ARG A 162 26.47 -13.12 -10.22
C ARG A 162 27.55 -13.92 -9.52
N SER A 163 28.14 -14.87 -10.22
CA SER A 163 29.48 -15.38 -9.95
C SER A 163 30.00 -16.11 -11.19
N PRO A 164 31.32 -16.17 -11.43
CA PRO A 164 32.19 -15.05 -11.72
C PRO A 164 32.89 -15.26 -13.08
N THR A 165 33.59 -14.22 -13.50
CA THR A 165 34.55 -14.17 -14.60
C THR A 165 35.39 -15.44 -14.80
N THR A 166 35.50 -15.90 -16.05
CA THR A 166 36.79 -16.36 -16.58
C THR A 166 36.94 -15.92 -18.04
N CYS A 167 37.94 -15.08 -18.24
CA CYS A 167 38.56 -14.76 -19.52
C CYS A 167 39.56 -15.91 -19.86
N ALA A 168 39.97 -15.99 -21.13
CA ALA A 168 40.89 -16.96 -21.76
C ALA A 168 40.26 -18.33 -22.09
N ARG A 169 40.39 -18.90 -23.30
CA ARG A 169 41.31 -18.73 -24.45
C ARG A 169 40.51 -18.84 -25.76
#